data_AF-A0A7C6I930-F1
#
_entry.id   AF-A0A7C6I930-F1
#
_cell.length_a   1.000
_cell.length_b   1.000
_cell.length_c   1.000
_cell.angle_alpha   90.00
_cell.angle_beta   90.00
_cell.angle_gamma   90.00
#
_symmetry.space_group_name_H-M   'P 1'
#
loop_
_entity.id
_entity.type
_entity.pdbx_description
1 polymer ?
#
loop_
_entity_poly.entity_id
_entity_poly.type
_entity_poly.pdbx_seq_one_letter_code
_entity_poly.pdbx_strand_id
1 'polypeptide(L)'
;MKTAIRGAVLSDLPYLYDICLKTGADGADATNFFSDPWLIGQYYAAPYLVYNSCFCFVLEENHIPTGYIVGTDDTTRFNQWFEKVWLPPLRRRYPDESHKAQKTTSISPREAQMISQLHHPISTKKLEDCPWIAEYPAHLHIDLLAEMQGKGFGRTLIDTFMEQLSQAGCTGSHLGVSAKNSGAISFYKKVGFTILHEDKHGKTMGKKC
;
A
#
# COMPACT_ATOMS: atom_id res chain seq x y z
N MET A 1 -6.39 22.17 -16.55
CA MET A 1 -6.14 20.71 -16.53
C MET A 1 -7.32 20.06 -15.85
N LYS A 2 -7.87 18.97 -16.40
CA LYS A 2 -9.06 18.32 -15.86
C LYS A 2 -8.61 17.17 -14.96
N THR A 3 -8.84 17.31 -13.66
CA THR A 3 -8.60 16.26 -12.68
C THR A 3 -9.90 15.57 -12.29
N ALA A 4 -9.84 14.27 -12.02
CA ALA A 4 -11.00 13.48 -11.58
C ALA A 4 -10.55 12.32 -10.68
N ILE A 5 -11.42 11.89 -9.79
CA ILE A 5 -11.27 10.63 -9.05
C ILE A 5 -12.31 9.66 -9.60
N ARG A 6 -11.89 8.42 -9.86
CA ARG A 6 -12.77 7.35 -10.34
C ARG A 6 -12.36 6.01 -9.75
N GLY A 7 -13.26 5.03 -9.81
CA GLY A 7 -12.92 3.64 -9.54
C GLY A 7 -11.79 3.17 -10.45
N ALA A 8 -10.84 2.44 -9.86
CA ALA A 8 -9.73 1.85 -10.58
C ALA A 8 -10.19 0.61 -11.36
N VAL A 9 -9.60 0.40 -12.54
CA VAL A 9 -9.86 -0.75 -13.42
C VAL A 9 -8.56 -1.48 -13.71
N LEU A 10 -8.60 -2.75 -14.14
CA LEU A 10 -7.39 -3.56 -14.34
C LEU A 10 -6.38 -2.95 -15.33
N SER A 11 -6.84 -2.15 -16.31
CA SER A 11 -5.94 -1.43 -17.22
C SER A 11 -5.13 -0.32 -16.55
N ASP A 12 -5.45 0.05 -15.30
CA ASP A 12 -4.69 1.02 -14.50
C ASP A 12 -3.44 0.40 -13.85
N LEU A 13 -3.31 -0.93 -13.86
CA LEU A 13 -2.20 -1.63 -13.19
C LEU A 13 -0.81 -1.05 -13.52
N PRO A 14 -0.45 -0.77 -14.80
CA PRO A 14 0.85 -0.17 -15.11
C PRO A 14 1.10 1.16 -14.38
N TYR A 15 0.07 1.97 -14.19
CA TYR A 15 0.17 3.23 -13.48
C TYR A 15 0.29 3.01 -11.96
N LEU A 16 -0.46 2.07 -11.39
CA LEU A 16 -0.32 1.70 -9.97
C LEU A 16 1.11 1.27 -9.65
N TYR A 17 1.74 0.45 -10.51
CA TYR A 17 3.13 0.06 -10.33
C TYR A 17 4.09 1.25 -10.44
N ASP A 18 3.95 2.10 -11.46
CA ASP A 18 4.82 3.27 -11.67
C ASP A 18 4.71 4.28 -10.50
N ILE A 19 3.48 4.59 -10.07
CA ILE A 19 3.22 5.48 -8.93
C ILE A 19 3.82 4.87 -7.66
N CYS A 20 3.57 3.58 -7.38
CA CYS A 20 4.08 2.89 -6.20
C CYS A 20 5.62 2.89 -6.15
N LEU A 21 6.29 2.72 -7.30
CA LEU A 21 7.75 2.82 -7.38
C LEU A 21 8.23 4.25 -7.10
N LYS A 22 7.58 5.26 -7.70
CA LYS A 22 7.93 6.67 -7.55
C LYS A 22 7.61 7.26 -6.17
N THR A 23 6.92 6.52 -5.30
CA THR A 23 6.68 6.91 -3.90
C THR A 23 7.22 5.90 -2.88
N GLY A 24 7.88 4.83 -3.35
CA GLY A 24 8.29 3.68 -2.55
C GLY A 24 9.44 3.89 -1.55
N ALA A 25 10.11 5.05 -1.58
CA ALA A 25 11.23 5.38 -0.70
C ALA A 25 10.78 6.35 0.38
N ASP A 26 9.93 5.88 1.30
CA ASP A 26 9.36 6.69 2.37
C ASP A 26 8.57 7.92 1.83
N GLY A 27 7.91 7.76 0.67
CA GLY A 27 7.19 8.81 -0.06
C GLY A 27 7.99 9.46 -1.20
N ALA A 28 9.29 9.15 -1.32
CA ALA A 28 10.14 9.60 -2.43
C ALA A 28 10.31 8.50 -3.50
N ASP A 29 10.95 8.86 -4.61
CA ASP A 29 11.21 7.96 -5.74
C ASP A 29 12.17 6.83 -5.37
N ALA A 30 11.74 5.59 -5.57
CA ALA A 30 12.50 4.39 -5.28
C ALA A 30 13.14 3.73 -6.51
N THR A 31 13.03 4.31 -7.71
CA THR A 31 13.49 3.72 -8.99
C THR A 31 14.94 3.24 -8.91
N ASN A 32 15.84 4.02 -8.30
CA ASN A 32 17.26 3.66 -8.20
C ASN A 32 17.57 2.52 -7.20
N PHE A 33 16.57 2.02 -6.46
CA PHE A 33 16.74 0.91 -5.53
C PHE A 33 16.31 -0.44 -6.09
N PHE A 34 15.60 -0.49 -7.21
CA PHE A 34 14.99 -1.73 -7.70
C PHE A 34 15.39 -2.00 -9.15
N SER A 35 15.97 -3.19 -9.39
CA SER A 35 16.27 -3.65 -10.74
C SER A 35 15.02 -4.09 -11.51
N ASP A 36 14.04 -4.69 -10.82
CA ASP A 36 12.70 -4.95 -11.35
C ASP A 36 11.73 -3.85 -10.87
N PRO A 37 11.23 -2.97 -11.77
CA PRO A 37 10.36 -1.84 -11.40
C PRO A 37 8.98 -2.28 -10.88
N TRP A 38 8.59 -3.54 -11.13
CA TRP A 38 7.29 -4.07 -10.72
C TRP A 38 7.30 -4.54 -9.26
N LEU A 39 8.47 -4.87 -8.70
CA LEU A 39 8.58 -5.62 -7.44
C LEU A 39 7.82 -4.99 -6.28
N ILE A 40 7.98 -3.70 -6.04
CA ILE A 40 7.34 -3.03 -4.90
C ILE A 40 5.81 -2.98 -5.04
N GLY A 41 5.31 -2.69 -6.26
CA GLY A 41 3.88 -2.66 -6.54
C GLY A 41 3.22 -4.03 -6.47
N GLN A 42 3.99 -5.13 -6.59
CA GLN A 42 3.48 -6.49 -6.37
C GLN A 42 3.03 -6.68 -4.92
N TYR A 43 3.62 -5.97 -3.98
CA TYR A 43 3.27 -6.08 -2.57
C TYR A 43 2.27 -5.00 -2.14
N TYR A 44 2.49 -3.75 -2.55
CA TYR A 44 1.81 -2.60 -1.95
C TYR A 44 0.68 -1.98 -2.79
N ALA A 45 0.49 -2.37 -4.05
CA ALA A 45 -0.50 -1.72 -4.93
C ALA A 45 -1.37 -2.70 -5.74
N ALA A 46 -0.79 -3.44 -6.67
CA ALA A 46 -1.50 -4.35 -7.57
C ALA A 46 -2.44 -5.40 -6.91
N PRO A 47 -2.07 -6.07 -5.79
CA PRO A 47 -2.92 -7.13 -5.22
C PRO A 47 -4.31 -6.64 -4.81
N TYR A 48 -4.42 -5.39 -4.34
CA TYR A 48 -5.69 -4.81 -3.91
C TYR A 48 -6.69 -4.71 -5.07
N LEU A 49 -6.24 -4.18 -6.20
CA LEU A 49 -7.06 -4.01 -7.39
C LEU A 49 -7.52 -5.36 -7.96
N VAL A 50 -6.67 -6.38 -7.89
CA VAL A 50 -7.00 -7.75 -8.35
C VAL A 50 -7.93 -8.46 -7.37
N TYR A 51 -7.75 -8.24 -6.07
CA TYR A 51 -8.56 -8.88 -5.02
C TYR A 51 -9.98 -8.32 -4.97
N ASN A 52 -10.11 -7.00 -4.87
CA ASN A 52 -11.40 -6.32 -4.76
C ASN A 52 -11.31 -4.87 -5.24
N SER A 53 -11.66 -4.63 -6.50
CA SER A 53 -11.61 -3.30 -7.10
C SER A 53 -12.59 -2.29 -6.49
N CYS A 54 -13.60 -2.73 -5.71
CA CYS A 54 -14.58 -1.83 -5.09
C CYS A 54 -13.94 -0.82 -4.13
N PHE A 55 -12.76 -1.13 -3.57
CA PHE A 55 -12.04 -0.28 -2.62
C PHE A 55 -10.77 0.34 -3.24
N CYS A 56 -10.74 0.47 -4.58
CA CYS A 56 -9.60 1.00 -5.32
C CYS A 56 -10.04 2.17 -6.20
N PHE A 57 -9.38 3.31 -6.05
CA PHE A 57 -9.65 4.54 -6.79
C PHE A 57 -8.35 5.15 -7.30
N VAL A 58 -8.43 5.79 -8.47
CA VAL A 58 -7.32 6.56 -9.04
C VAL A 58 -7.69 8.05 -9.09
N LEU A 59 -6.68 8.88 -8.87
CA LEU A 59 -6.68 10.29 -9.28
C LEU A 59 -6.13 10.34 -10.71
N GLU A 60 -6.87 10.96 -11.62
CA GLU A 60 -6.41 11.18 -12.99
C GLU A 60 -6.18 12.65 -13.27
N GLU A 61 -5.17 12.95 -14.07
CA GLU A 61 -5.01 14.23 -14.76
C GLU A 61 -5.01 13.95 -16.26
N ASN A 62 -5.94 14.59 -17.00
CA ASN A 62 -6.11 14.38 -18.44
C ASN A 62 -6.25 12.89 -18.84
N HIS A 63 -7.03 12.11 -18.06
CA HIS A 63 -7.27 10.67 -18.26
C HIS A 63 -6.05 9.76 -18.01
N ILE A 64 -5.01 10.28 -17.38
CA ILE A 64 -3.83 9.51 -16.98
C ILE A 64 -3.82 9.41 -15.45
N PRO A 65 -3.81 8.20 -14.86
CA PRO A 65 -3.65 8.05 -13.42
C PRO A 65 -2.33 8.66 -12.92
N THR A 66 -2.43 9.53 -11.93
CA THR A 66 -1.32 10.28 -11.30
C THR A 66 -1.26 10.08 -9.78
N GLY A 67 -2.17 9.25 -9.26
CA GLY A 67 -2.21 8.85 -7.86
C GLY A 67 -3.28 7.79 -7.65
N TYR A 68 -3.24 7.10 -6.52
CA TYR A 68 -4.24 6.10 -6.17
C TYR A 68 -4.52 6.08 -4.67
N ILE A 69 -5.66 5.50 -4.32
CA ILE A 69 -5.90 4.86 -3.04
C ILE A 69 -6.41 3.44 -3.31
N VAL A 70 -5.78 2.46 -2.69
CA VAL A 70 -6.14 1.05 -2.81
C VAL A 70 -6.25 0.43 -1.44
N GLY A 71 -7.12 -0.54 -1.26
CA GLY A 71 -7.30 -1.17 0.04
C GLY A 71 -8.25 -2.36 0.03
N THR A 72 -8.62 -2.79 1.23
CA THR A 72 -9.57 -3.88 1.49
C THR A 72 -10.45 -3.50 2.67
N ASP A 73 -11.67 -4.04 2.70
CA ASP A 73 -12.62 -3.94 3.81
C ASP A 73 -12.33 -4.93 4.94
N ASP A 74 -11.70 -6.06 4.62
CA ASP A 74 -11.32 -7.09 5.59
C ASP A 74 -9.86 -7.50 5.39
N THR A 75 -9.01 -7.08 6.34
CA THR A 75 -7.58 -7.39 6.39
C THR A 75 -7.33 -8.88 6.57
N THR A 76 -8.13 -9.57 7.37
CA THR A 76 -7.96 -11.00 7.64
C THR A 76 -8.23 -11.80 6.37
N ARG A 77 -9.33 -11.49 5.68
CA ARG A 77 -9.69 -12.16 4.43
C ARG A 77 -8.71 -11.84 3.30
N PHE A 78 -8.29 -10.58 3.17
CA PHE A 78 -7.26 -10.19 2.21
C PHE A 78 -5.96 -10.95 2.46
N ASN A 79 -5.47 -11.00 3.70
CA ASN A 79 -4.23 -11.68 4.06
C ASN A 79 -4.28 -13.18 3.73
N GLN A 80 -5.42 -13.84 3.96
CA GLN A 80 -5.60 -15.25 3.60
C GLN A 80 -5.54 -15.46 2.08
N TRP A 81 -6.18 -14.59 1.30
CA TRP A 81 -6.11 -14.65 -0.16
C TRP A 81 -4.70 -14.33 -0.67
N PHE A 82 -4.06 -13.29 -0.13
CA PHE A 82 -2.73 -12.83 -0.51
C PHE A 82 -1.70 -13.96 -0.33
N GLU A 83 -1.73 -14.66 0.81
CA GLU A 83 -0.85 -15.79 1.10
C GLU A 83 -1.12 -17.01 0.21
N LYS A 84 -2.40 -17.33 -0.04
CA LYS A 84 -2.78 -18.56 -0.77
C LYS A 84 -2.72 -18.42 -2.29
N VAL A 85 -2.95 -17.22 -2.82
CA VAL A 85 -3.18 -16.99 -4.25
C VAL A 85 -2.11 -16.09 -4.86
N TRP A 86 -1.81 -14.96 -4.21
CA TRP A 86 -0.97 -13.93 -4.80
C TRP A 86 0.53 -14.17 -4.62
N LEU A 87 0.97 -14.49 -3.40
CA LEU A 87 2.38 -14.68 -3.08
C LEU A 87 3.04 -15.92 -3.71
N PRO A 88 2.39 -17.10 -3.85
CA PRO A 88 3.05 -18.28 -4.40
C PRO A 88 3.71 -18.12 -5.78
N PRO A 89 3.08 -17.50 -6.81
CA PRO A 89 3.77 -17.21 -8.07
C PRO A 89 4.89 -16.18 -7.92
N LEU A 90 4.74 -15.20 -7.04
CA LEU A 90 5.78 -14.18 -6.79
C LEU A 90 7.01 -14.78 -6.12
N ARG A 91 6.84 -15.69 -5.15
CA ARG A 91 7.96 -16.42 -4.51
C ARG A 91 8.77 -17.26 -5.50
N ARG A 92 8.14 -17.75 -6.58
CA ARG A 92 8.84 -18.42 -7.70
C ARG A 92 9.58 -17.44 -8.60
N ARG A 93 8.98 -16.27 -8.87
CA ARG A 93 9.59 -15.22 -9.71
C ARG A 93 10.76 -14.52 -9.00
N TYR A 94 10.64 -14.34 -7.69
CA TYR A 94 11.61 -13.66 -6.82
C TYR A 94 12.10 -14.65 -5.75
N PRO A 95 13.05 -15.54 -6.07
CA PRO A 95 13.55 -16.52 -5.13
C PRO A 95 14.29 -15.83 -3.96
N ASP A 96 14.11 -16.35 -2.74
CA ASP A 96 14.89 -15.89 -1.59
C ASP A 96 16.29 -16.52 -1.64
N GLU A 97 17.30 -15.67 -1.90
CA GLU A 97 18.71 -16.09 -1.96
C GLU A 97 19.49 -15.73 -0.69
N SER A 98 18.82 -15.26 0.37
CA SER A 98 19.46 -14.82 1.62
C SER A 98 20.33 -15.91 2.29
N HIS A 99 20.03 -17.18 2.03
CA HIS A 99 20.78 -18.33 2.55
C HIS A 99 22.00 -18.75 1.70
N LYS A 100 22.21 -18.18 0.50
CA LYS A 100 23.34 -18.56 -0.36
C LYS A 100 24.62 -17.85 0.09
N ALA A 101 25.63 -18.64 0.50
CA ALA A 101 26.90 -18.18 1.06
C ALA A 101 27.78 -17.33 0.11
N GLN A 102 27.48 -17.32 -1.20
CA GLN A 102 28.16 -16.50 -2.20
C GLN A 102 27.29 -15.32 -2.62
N LYS A 103 27.48 -14.18 -1.93
CA LYS A 103 26.92 -12.87 -2.30
C LYS A 103 27.38 -12.47 -3.71
N THR A 104 26.62 -12.87 -4.71
CA THR A 104 26.79 -12.44 -6.11
C THR A 104 25.55 -11.73 -6.65
N THR A 105 24.51 -11.55 -5.83
CA THR A 105 23.31 -10.82 -6.22
C THR A 105 23.61 -9.32 -6.25
N SER A 106 23.61 -8.75 -7.45
CA SER A 106 23.81 -7.32 -7.76
C SER A 106 22.63 -6.41 -7.38
N ILE A 107 21.70 -6.89 -6.55
CA ILE A 107 20.49 -6.16 -6.15
C ILE A 107 20.75 -5.29 -4.91
N SER A 108 19.97 -4.22 -4.76
CA SER A 108 20.12 -3.32 -3.62
C SER A 108 19.65 -3.97 -2.31
N PRO A 109 20.10 -3.47 -1.13
CA PRO A 109 19.57 -3.93 0.16
C PRO A 109 18.04 -3.78 0.29
N ARG A 110 17.45 -2.75 -0.33
CA ARG A 110 16.01 -2.51 -0.30
C ARG A 110 15.26 -3.51 -1.18
N GLU A 111 15.82 -3.86 -2.33
CA GLU A 111 15.29 -4.91 -3.20
C GLU A 111 15.36 -6.27 -2.50
N ALA A 112 16.49 -6.62 -1.88
CA ALA A 112 16.62 -7.83 -1.09
C ALA A 112 15.62 -7.89 0.09
N GLN A 113 15.41 -6.77 0.79
CA GLN A 113 14.38 -6.68 1.84
C GLN A 113 12.98 -6.92 1.29
N MET A 114 12.65 -6.37 0.13
CA MET A 114 11.34 -6.53 -0.50
C MET A 114 11.10 -7.99 -0.93
N ILE A 115 12.12 -8.66 -1.47
CA ILE A 115 12.06 -10.09 -1.78
C ILE A 115 11.83 -10.89 -0.50
N SER A 116 12.60 -10.64 0.57
CA SER A 116 12.41 -11.32 1.86
C SER A 116 10.97 -11.16 2.39
N GLN A 117 10.38 -9.98 2.24
CA GLN A 117 9.00 -9.72 2.65
C GLN A 117 7.95 -10.47 1.81
N LEU A 118 8.22 -10.82 0.55
CA LEU A 118 7.33 -11.71 -0.23
C LEU A 118 7.30 -13.14 0.34
N HIS A 119 8.42 -13.60 0.92
CA HIS A 119 8.53 -14.92 1.56
C HIS A 119 8.06 -14.92 3.02
N HIS A 120 8.22 -13.78 3.71
CA HIS A 120 7.86 -13.59 5.11
C HIS A 120 7.01 -12.32 5.30
N PRO A 121 5.78 -12.31 4.78
CA PRO A 121 4.96 -11.10 4.78
C PRO A 121 4.48 -10.76 6.18
N ILE A 122 4.21 -9.47 6.43
CA ILE A 122 3.67 -9.02 7.72
C ILE A 122 2.33 -9.69 8.05
N SER A 123 1.57 -10.11 7.02
CA SER A 123 0.32 -10.87 7.16
C SER A 123 0.45 -12.23 7.87
N THR A 124 1.67 -12.77 8.03
CA THR A 124 1.89 -13.98 8.83
C THR A 124 2.03 -13.70 10.34
N LYS A 125 2.01 -12.42 10.76
CA LYS A 125 1.85 -12.07 12.18
C LYS A 125 0.50 -12.58 12.67
N LYS A 126 0.45 -13.03 13.92
CA LYS A 126 -0.80 -13.53 14.47
C LYS A 126 -1.73 -12.36 14.76
N LEU A 127 -3.04 -12.60 14.77
CA LEU A 127 -4.03 -11.55 15.06
C LEU A 127 -3.81 -10.91 16.44
N GLU A 128 -3.26 -11.67 17.41
CA GLU A 128 -2.86 -11.17 18.73
C GLU A 128 -1.80 -10.05 18.66
N ASP A 129 -0.99 -10.02 17.60
CA ASP A 129 0.01 -8.98 17.35
C ASP A 129 -0.60 -7.74 16.68
N CYS A 130 -1.87 -7.80 16.27
CA CYS A 130 -2.59 -6.74 15.56
C CYS A 130 -4.00 -6.53 16.13
N PRO A 131 -4.14 -6.22 17.45
CA PRO A 131 -5.43 -6.17 18.13
C PRO A 131 -6.39 -5.11 17.54
N TRP A 132 -5.85 -4.09 16.88
CA TRP A 132 -6.66 -3.05 16.22
C TRP A 132 -7.53 -3.57 15.07
N ILE A 133 -7.20 -4.71 14.44
CA ILE A 133 -7.96 -5.24 13.30
C ILE A 133 -9.43 -5.53 13.69
N ALA A 134 -9.69 -5.85 14.96
CA ALA A 134 -11.05 -6.04 15.45
C ALA A 134 -11.92 -4.76 15.36
N GLU A 135 -11.28 -3.60 15.46
CA GLU A 135 -11.94 -2.29 15.47
C GLU A 135 -11.80 -1.52 14.15
N TYR A 136 -10.76 -1.83 13.38
CA TYR A 136 -10.36 -1.21 12.12
C TYR A 136 -10.06 -2.33 11.10
N PRO A 137 -11.07 -3.08 10.64
CA PRO A 137 -10.86 -4.28 9.83
C PRO A 137 -10.34 -3.96 8.43
N ALA A 138 -10.58 -2.77 7.90
CA ALA A 138 -10.05 -2.33 6.62
C ALA A 138 -8.60 -1.84 6.72
N HIS A 139 -7.87 -1.87 5.60
CA HIS A 139 -6.62 -1.13 5.46
C HIS A 139 -6.41 -0.58 4.06
N LEU A 140 -5.48 0.38 3.92
CA LEU A 140 -5.25 1.11 2.69
C LEU A 140 -3.77 1.44 2.43
N HIS A 141 -3.46 1.70 1.17
CA HIS A 141 -2.29 2.43 0.69
C HIS A 141 -2.76 3.60 -0.19
N ILE A 142 -2.13 4.76 -0.02
CA ILE A 142 -2.41 5.97 -0.79
C ILE A 142 -1.11 6.60 -1.23
N ASP A 143 -1.00 6.89 -2.52
CA ASP A 143 0.19 7.48 -3.11
C ASP A 143 -0.20 8.45 -4.22
N LEU A 144 0.50 9.57 -4.29
CA LEU A 144 0.32 10.61 -5.30
C LEU A 144 1.70 10.97 -5.86
N LEU A 145 1.81 11.10 -7.18
CA LEU A 145 3.00 11.67 -7.79
C LEU A 145 3.24 13.09 -7.24
N ALA A 146 4.51 13.51 -7.22
CA ALA A 146 4.95 14.73 -6.54
C ALA A 146 4.17 15.98 -7.00
N GLU A 147 3.89 16.08 -8.29
CA GLU A 147 3.11 17.14 -8.91
C GLU A 147 1.65 17.20 -8.44
N MET A 148 1.10 16.12 -7.90
CA MET A 148 -0.28 16.05 -7.39
C MET A 148 -0.38 16.25 -5.87
N GLN A 149 0.75 16.28 -5.16
CA GLN A 149 0.79 16.49 -3.72
C GLN A 149 0.50 17.94 -3.34
N GLY A 150 0.07 18.18 -2.09
CA GLY A 150 -0.21 19.53 -1.57
C GLY A 150 -1.47 20.22 -2.14
N LYS A 151 -2.19 19.59 -3.06
CA LYS A 151 -3.38 20.14 -3.75
C LYS A 151 -4.73 19.71 -3.17
N GLY A 152 -4.73 18.98 -2.05
CA GLY A 152 -5.96 18.46 -1.41
C GLY A 152 -6.49 17.13 -1.96
N PHE A 153 -5.92 16.60 -3.05
CA PHE A 153 -6.36 15.32 -3.62
C PHE A 153 -6.18 14.13 -2.67
N GLY A 154 -5.14 14.13 -1.82
CA GLY A 154 -4.95 13.08 -0.82
C GLY A 154 -6.11 12.98 0.16
N ARG A 155 -6.64 14.13 0.61
CA ARG A 155 -7.85 14.16 1.45
C ARG A 155 -9.04 13.61 0.69
N THR A 156 -9.24 14.05 -0.56
CA THR A 156 -10.37 13.63 -1.38
C THR A 156 -10.38 12.13 -1.63
N LEU A 157 -9.22 11.52 -1.88
CA LEU A 157 -9.06 10.06 -2.01
C LEU A 157 -9.38 9.34 -0.70
N ILE A 158 -8.86 9.81 0.44
CA ILE A 158 -9.18 9.25 1.76
C ILE A 158 -10.68 9.32 2.03
N ASP A 159 -11.32 10.46 1.79
CA ASP A 159 -12.74 10.63 2.05
C ASP A 159 -13.58 9.71 1.13
N THR A 160 -13.21 9.58 -0.16
CA THR A 160 -13.85 8.64 -1.11
C THR A 160 -13.75 7.19 -0.62
N PHE A 161 -12.56 6.76 -0.19
CA PHE A 161 -12.34 5.40 0.31
C PHE A 161 -13.10 5.13 1.62
N MET A 162 -13.09 6.07 2.57
CA MET A 162 -13.80 5.92 3.84
C MET A 162 -15.31 5.91 3.65
N GLU A 163 -15.85 6.72 2.72
CA GLU A 163 -17.27 6.67 2.36
C GLU A 163 -17.65 5.30 1.78
N GLN A 164 -16.83 4.75 0.88
CA GLN A 164 -17.06 3.42 0.31
C GLN A 164 -17.01 2.31 1.36
N LEU A 165 -16.11 2.40 2.35
CA LEU A 165 -16.07 1.50 3.50
C LEU A 165 -17.33 1.62 4.37
N SER A 166 -17.77 2.84 4.67
CA SER A 166 -18.97 3.10 5.46
C SER A 166 -20.21 2.49 4.80
N GLN A 167 -20.35 2.67 3.48
CA GLN A 167 -21.43 2.07 2.69
C GLN A 167 -21.38 0.53 2.69
N ALA A 168 -20.20 -0.06 2.80
CA ALA A 168 -20.01 -1.51 2.93
C ALA A 168 -20.19 -2.04 4.37
N GLY A 169 -20.50 -1.17 5.34
CA GLY A 169 -20.68 -1.55 6.74
C GLY A 169 -19.39 -1.80 7.51
N CYS A 170 -18.24 -1.37 6.98
CA CYS A 170 -16.96 -1.46 7.67
C CYS A 170 -16.88 -0.44 8.82
N THR A 171 -16.31 -0.82 9.96
CA THR A 171 -16.23 0.03 11.16
C THR A 171 -15.06 1.01 11.17
N GLY A 172 -14.03 0.77 10.36
CA GLY A 172 -12.86 1.64 10.30
C GLY A 172 -11.73 1.06 9.47
N SER A 173 -10.78 1.90 9.10
CA SER A 173 -9.56 1.52 8.40
C SER A 173 -8.33 1.81 9.24
N HIS A 174 -7.32 0.96 9.13
CA HIS A 174 -5.96 1.23 9.62
C HIS A 174 -4.95 1.32 8.47
N LEU A 175 -3.74 1.79 8.78
CA LEU A 175 -2.59 1.80 7.87
C LEU A 175 -1.29 1.80 8.66
N GLY A 176 -0.22 1.31 8.03
CA GLY A 176 1.14 1.45 8.50
C GLY A 176 1.83 2.64 7.85
N VAL A 177 2.60 3.40 8.62
CA VAL A 177 3.44 4.51 8.11
C VAL A 177 4.83 4.47 8.74
N SER A 178 5.85 4.66 7.91
CA SER A 178 7.26 4.70 8.33
C SER A 178 7.49 5.81 9.36
N ALA A 179 8.28 5.51 10.40
CA ALA A 179 8.68 6.50 11.41
C ALA A 179 9.47 7.67 10.80
N LYS A 180 10.09 7.46 9.63
CA LYS A 180 10.85 8.47 8.89
C LYS A 180 9.96 9.41 8.06
N ASN A 181 8.71 9.02 7.78
CA ASN A 181 7.80 9.80 6.95
C ASN A 181 6.92 10.74 7.80
N SER A 182 7.56 11.78 8.36
CA SER A 182 6.89 12.79 9.19
C SER A 182 5.79 13.55 8.44
N GLY A 183 5.95 13.74 7.12
CA GLY A 183 4.96 14.32 6.23
C GLY A 183 3.67 13.50 6.18
N ALA A 184 3.77 12.20 5.92
CA ALA A 184 2.63 11.30 5.90
C ALA A 184 1.95 11.18 7.27
N ILE A 185 2.74 11.06 8.36
CA ILE A 185 2.18 11.05 9.72
C ILE A 185 1.35 12.32 9.99
N SER A 186 1.86 13.49 9.60
CA SER A 186 1.15 14.76 9.75
C SER A 186 -0.09 14.84 8.87
N PHE A 187 -0.02 14.30 7.65
CA PHE A 187 -1.17 14.19 6.75
C PHE A 187 -2.28 13.33 7.36
N TYR A 188 -1.97 12.12 7.84
CA TYR A 188 -2.94 11.19 8.43
C TYR A 188 -3.65 11.79 9.65
N LYS A 189 -2.91 12.47 10.54
CA LYS A 189 -3.52 13.21 11.65
C LYS A 189 -4.53 14.27 11.17
N LYS A 190 -4.18 15.05 10.13
CA LYS A 190 -5.07 16.08 9.57
C LYS A 190 -6.34 15.51 8.93
N VAL A 191 -6.29 14.29 8.40
CA VAL A 191 -7.46 13.62 7.79
C VAL A 191 -8.23 12.71 8.77
N GLY A 192 -7.89 12.78 10.07
CA GLY A 192 -8.68 12.18 11.15
C GLY A 192 -8.19 10.83 11.66
N PHE A 193 -6.99 10.37 11.26
CA PHE A 193 -6.41 9.15 11.81
C PHE A 193 -5.72 9.41 13.16
N THR A 194 -5.86 8.46 14.08
CA THR A 194 -5.19 8.44 15.39
C THR A 194 -4.15 7.32 15.44
N ILE A 195 -3.15 7.44 16.32
CA ILE A 195 -2.12 6.40 16.50
C ILE A 195 -2.73 5.26 17.32
N LEU A 196 -2.66 4.04 16.79
CA LEU A 196 -3.12 2.81 17.45
C LEU A 196 -1.97 1.99 18.03
N HIS A 197 -0.81 2.02 17.35
CA HIS A 197 0.40 1.33 17.77
C HIS A 197 1.63 2.06 17.22
N GLU A 198 2.75 2.01 17.93
CA GLU A 198 4.02 2.58 17.51
C GLU A 198 5.18 1.68 17.94
N ASP A 199 6.13 1.49 17.03
CA ASP A 199 7.40 0.85 17.30
C ASP A 199 8.58 1.65 16.69
N LYS A 200 9.80 1.10 16.75
CA LYS A 200 10.99 1.75 16.21
C LYS A 200 11.00 1.92 14.68
N HIS A 201 10.13 1.20 13.97
CA HIS A 201 10.05 1.18 12.51
C HIS A 201 8.95 2.11 12.00
N GLY A 202 7.83 2.23 12.72
CA GLY A 202 6.71 3.03 12.26
C GLY A 202 5.54 3.12 13.22
N LYS A 203 4.44 3.65 12.70
CA LYS A 203 3.17 3.79 13.39
C LYS A 203 2.10 3.04 12.63
N THR A 204 1.23 2.36 13.36
CA THR A 204 -0.08 1.98 12.86
C THR A 204 -1.06 3.06 13.28
N MET A 205 -1.79 3.60 12.32
CA MET A 205 -2.80 4.63 12.55
C MET A 205 -4.16 4.13 12.07
N GLY A 206 -5.26 4.59 12.68
CA GLY A 206 -6.62 4.22 12.27
C GLY A 206 -7.63 5.35 12.33
N LYS A 207 -8.69 5.20 11.54
CA LYS A 207 -9.82 6.11 11.42
C LYS A 207 -11.10 5.29 11.36
N LYS A 208 -12.10 5.65 12.17
CA LYS A 208 -13.44 5.04 12.10
C LYS A 208 -14.20 5.55 10.86
N CYS A 209 -15.05 4.72 10.31
CA CYS A 209 -15.97 5.09 9.22
C CYS A 209 -17.12 5.96 9.72
#